data_AF-A0A5C7GSP7-F1
#
_entry.id   AF-A0A5C7GSP7-F1
#
_cell.length_a   1.000
_cell.length_b   1.000
_cell.length_c   1.000
_cell.angle_alpha   90.00
_cell.angle_beta   90.00
_cell.angle_gamma   90.00
#
_symmetry.space_group_name_H-M   'P 1'
#
loop_
_entity.id
_entity.type
_entity.pdbx_description
1 polymer ?
#
loop_
_entity_poly.entity_id
_entity_poly.type
_entity_poly.pdbx_seq_one_letter_code
_entity_poly.pdbx_strand_id
1 'polypeptide(L)'
;MEVKESTVVATTATQKNVYSVWAIPPEEVGARLKKIMEGLKSDFGGPHFEPHVTVVGAINLTAEDAAEKFKSACEGLKAYNCSVDRVVEASAHCCAHFGYSNSTPYMPHLSLLYADLPDDEKKKAQEKANVLDDSIDKLSFPITRLAFWKTDTGDKTLKSWEKVAECNLIPN
;
A
#
# COMPACT_ATOMS: atom_id res chain seq x y z
N MET A 1 51.75 11.28 32.19
CA MET A 1 50.95 11.35 30.96
C MET A 1 50.04 10.13 30.97
N GLU A 2 48.76 10.33 31.26
CA GLU A 2 47.78 9.26 31.10
C GLU A 2 46.53 9.93 30.53
N VAL A 3 46.46 9.91 29.20
CA VAL A 3 45.33 10.45 28.45
C VAL A 3 44.33 9.30 28.36
N LYS A 4 43.25 9.37 29.13
CA LYS A 4 42.15 8.40 29.04
C LYS A 4 41.44 8.64 27.72
N GLU A 5 41.48 7.62 26.87
CA GLU A 5 40.80 7.57 25.58
C GLU A 5 39.30 7.55 25.81
N SER A 6 38.63 8.66 25.49
CA SER A 6 37.18 8.80 25.54
C SER A 6 36.56 7.88 24.48
N THR A 7 35.86 6.84 24.93
CA THR A 7 35.03 6.01 24.05
C THR A 7 33.87 6.86 23.53
N VAL A 8 33.97 7.30 22.28
CA VAL A 8 32.85 7.86 21.52
C VAL A 8 31.87 6.72 21.26
N VAL A 9 30.75 6.72 21.97
CA VAL A 9 29.60 5.89 21.64
C VAL A 9 29.08 6.39 20.30
N ALA A 10 29.32 5.64 19.23
CA ALA A 10 28.75 5.92 17.93
C ALA A 10 27.23 5.85 18.06
N THR A 11 26.56 7.00 17.96
CA THR A 11 25.13 7.06 17.72
C THR A 11 24.87 6.38 16.38
N THR A 12 24.31 5.17 16.41
CA THR A 12 23.77 4.54 15.20
C THR A 12 22.74 5.49 14.63
N ALA A 13 23.04 6.10 13.48
CA ALA A 13 22.05 6.90 12.76
C ALA A 13 20.80 6.04 12.56
N THR A 14 19.66 6.49 13.07
CA THR A 14 18.41 5.74 13.00
C THR A 14 18.01 5.60 11.54
N GLN A 15 18.24 4.41 10.97
CA GLN A 15 17.98 4.12 9.57
C GLN A 15 16.51 4.40 9.24
N LYS A 16 16.29 5.27 8.26
CA LYS A 16 14.94 5.51 7.71
C LYS A 16 14.69 4.59 6.52
N ASN A 17 13.43 4.21 6.36
CA ASN A 17 12.93 3.47 5.20
C ASN A 17 11.67 4.14 4.67
N VAL A 18 11.35 3.84 3.41
CA VAL A 18 10.09 4.24 2.78
C VAL A 18 9.01 3.23 3.13
N TYR A 19 7.87 3.72 3.62
CA TYR A 19 6.74 2.90 4.01
C TYR A 19 5.45 3.31 3.31
N SER A 20 4.48 2.41 3.29
CA SER A 20 3.13 2.65 2.79
C SER A 20 2.10 1.92 3.65
N VAL A 21 0.88 2.46 3.68
CA VAL A 21 -0.28 1.85 4.34
C VAL A 21 -1.28 1.46 3.29
N TRP A 22 -1.69 0.19 3.32
CA TRP A 22 -2.54 -0.42 2.30
C TRP A 22 -3.83 -0.93 2.93
N ALA A 23 -4.97 -0.52 2.39
CA ALA A 23 -6.24 -1.16 2.65
C ALA A 23 -6.32 -2.50 1.91
N ILE A 24 -6.60 -3.56 2.65
CA ILE A 24 -6.55 -4.94 2.14
C ILE A 24 -7.98 -5.43 1.90
N PRO A 25 -8.31 -5.87 0.67
CA PRO A 25 -9.60 -6.49 0.39
C PRO A 25 -9.85 -7.74 1.26
N PRO A 26 -11.12 -8.11 1.49
CA PRO A 26 -11.49 -9.41 2.06
C PRO A 26 -10.89 -10.56 1.26
N GLU A 27 -10.64 -11.71 1.90
CA GLU A 27 -9.94 -12.84 1.27
C GLU A 27 -10.62 -13.31 -0.03
N GLU A 28 -11.95 -13.39 -0.04
CA GLU A 28 -12.75 -13.76 -1.21
C GLU A 28 -12.58 -12.78 -2.39
N VAL A 29 -12.53 -11.48 -2.09
CA VAL A 29 -12.32 -10.41 -3.07
C VAL A 29 -10.87 -10.42 -3.53
N GLY A 30 -9.92 -10.60 -2.61
CA GLY A 30 -8.50 -10.73 -2.90
C GLY A 30 -8.23 -11.90 -3.84
N ALA A 31 -8.84 -13.06 -3.61
CA ALA A 31 -8.73 -14.23 -4.49
C ALA A 31 -9.29 -13.95 -5.89
N ARG A 32 -10.43 -13.27 -5.97
CA ARG A 32 -11.03 -12.83 -7.25
C ARG A 32 -10.10 -11.88 -8.01
N LEU A 33 -9.55 -10.87 -7.34
CA LEU A 33 -8.59 -9.92 -7.91
C LEU A 33 -7.30 -10.62 -8.35
N LYS A 34 -6.75 -11.54 -7.55
CA LYS A 34 -5.53 -12.29 -7.88
C LYS A 34 -5.66 -13.06 -9.18
N LYS A 35 -6.81 -13.68 -9.46
CA LYS A 35 -7.04 -14.36 -10.75
C LYS A 35 -6.92 -13.41 -11.94
N ILE A 36 -7.44 -12.19 -11.80
CA ILE A 36 -7.38 -11.16 -12.86
C ILE A 36 -5.93 -10.68 -13.00
N MET A 37 -5.26 -10.38 -11.89
CA MET A 37 -3.87 -9.94 -11.86
C MET A 37 -2.93 -10.99 -12.48
N GLU A 38 -3.13 -12.27 -12.19
CA GLU A 38 -2.38 -13.39 -12.78
C GLU A 38 -2.64 -13.51 -14.29
N GLY A 39 -3.90 -13.41 -14.72
CA GLY A 39 -4.25 -13.44 -16.13
C GLY A 39 -3.64 -12.27 -16.92
N LEU A 40 -3.68 -11.06 -16.37
CA LEU A 40 -3.03 -9.89 -16.96
C LEU A 40 -1.51 -10.05 -16.98
N LYS A 41 -0.91 -10.49 -15.87
CA LYS A 41 0.53 -10.72 -15.82
C LYS A 41 1.01 -11.76 -16.82
N SER A 42 0.23 -12.83 -17.04
CA SER A 42 0.56 -13.86 -18.02
C SER A 42 0.64 -13.31 -19.45
N ASP A 43 -0.22 -12.37 -19.79
CA ASP A 43 -0.33 -11.82 -21.15
C ASP A 43 0.61 -10.60 -21.35
N PHE A 44 0.81 -9.79 -20.32
CA PHE A 44 1.47 -8.47 -20.41
C PHE A 44 2.75 -8.34 -19.56
N GLY A 45 3.12 -9.37 -18.80
CA GLY A 45 4.29 -9.35 -17.91
C GLY A 45 4.09 -8.58 -16.60
N GLY A 46 5.18 -8.14 -15.99
CA GLY A 46 5.16 -7.36 -14.74
C GLY A 46 5.38 -8.19 -13.46
N PRO A 47 5.70 -7.52 -12.32
CA PRO A 47 5.93 -8.17 -11.05
C PRO A 47 4.63 -8.68 -10.41
N HIS A 48 4.74 -9.61 -9.47
CA HIS A 48 3.61 -9.99 -8.62
C HIS A 48 3.51 -9.04 -7.43
N PHE A 49 2.30 -8.73 -6.99
CA PHE A 49 2.02 -7.96 -5.78
C PHE A 49 0.65 -8.35 -5.21
N GLU A 50 0.43 -8.03 -3.95
CA GLU A 50 -0.84 -8.30 -3.27
C GLU A 50 -1.92 -7.27 -3.68
N PRO A 51 -3.19 -7.65 -3.88
CA PRO A 51 -4.25 -6.70 -4.17
C PRO A 51 -4.45 -5.74 -2.99
N HIS A 52 -4.37 -4.44 -3.27
CA HIS A 52 -4.47 -3.40 -2.24
C HIS A 52 -5.00 -2.08 -2.80
N VAL A 53 -5.48 -1.23 -1.89
CA VAL A 53 -5.72 0.20 -2.14
C VAL A 53 -4.76 0.99 -1.25
N THR A 54 -3.86 1.77 -1.84
CA THR A 54 -2.87 2.54 -1.08
C THR A 54 -3.55 3.70 -0.38
N VAL A 55 -3.61 3.69 0.95
CA VAL A 55 -4.22 4.74 1.79
C VAL A 55 -3.19 5.82 2.13
N VAL A 56 -1.93 5.42 2.34
CA VAL A 56 -0.80 6.31 2.58
C VAL A 56 0.37 5.84 1.73
N GLY A 57 0.89 6.73 0.87
CA GLY A 57 1.97 6.40 -0.05
C GLY A 57 3.34 6.90 0.43
N ALA A 58 4.36 6.07 0.24
CA ALA A 58 5.79 6.42 0.22
C ALA A 58 6.27 7.46 1.27
N ILE A 59 6.17 7.14 2.55
CA ILE A 59 6.64 8.01 3.65
C ILE A 59 7.97 7.52 4.22
N ASN A 60 8.94 8.43 4.32
CA ASN A 60 10.27 8.12 4.84
C ASN A 60 10.36 8.35 6.37
N LEU A 61 10.41 7.27 7.15
CA LEU A 61 10.39 7.30 8.61
C LEU A 61 11.38 6.30 9.21
N THR A 62 11.69 6.44 10.50
CA THR A 62 12.33 5.37 11.26
C THR A 62 11.31 4.23 11.48
N ALA A 63 11.78 3.01 11.72
CA ALA A 63 10.87 1.88 11.95
C ALA A 63 9.95 2.08 13.16
N GLU A 64 10.50 2.63 14.25
CA GLU A 64 9.76 2.92 15.49
C GLU A 64 8.67 3.98 15.25
N ASP A 65 9.03 5.11 14.65
CA ASP A 65 8.09 6.18 14.33
C ASP A 65 6.95 5.70 13.44
N ALA A 66 7.27 4.87 12.45
CA ALA A 66 6.31 4.43 11.47
C ALA A 66 5.33 3.41 12.05
N ALA A 67 5.81 2.51 12.93
CA ALA A 67 4.97 1.56 13.64
C ALA A 67 4.01 2.26 14.62
N GLU A 68 4.48 3.27 15.37
CA GLU A 68 3.64 4.04 16.29
C GLU A 68 2.54 4.81 15.56
N LYS A 69 2.90 5.47 14.46
CA LYS A 69 1.94 6.22 13.61
C LYS A 69 0.93 5.30 12.96
N PHE A 70 1.37 4.13 12.46
CA PHE A 70 0.48 3.11 11.92
C PHE A 70 -0.53 2.62 12.96
N LYS A 71 -0.05 2.28 14.17
CA LYS A 71 -0.92 1.86 15.28
C LYS A 71 -1.98 2.92 15.59
N SER A 72 -1.56 4.18 15.74
CA SER A 72 -2.47 5.29 16.04
C SER A 72 -3.51 5.50 14.92
N ALA A 73 -3.09 5.37 13.66
CA ALA A 73 -4.00 5.46 12.51
C ALA A 73 -5.05 4.35 12.53
N CYS A 74 -4.67 3.10 12.85
CA CYS A 74 -5.59 1.97 12.97
C CYS A 74 -6.62 2.16 14.10
N GLU A 75 -6.20 2.65 15.27
CA GLU A 75 -7.10 2.83 16.42
C GLU A 75 -8.19 3.89 16.17
N GLY A 76 -7.87 4.90 15.35
CA GLY A 76 -8.81 5.96 15.00
C GLY A 76 -9.71 5.66 13.78
N LEU A 77 -9.51 4.52 13.09
CA LEU A 77 -10.22 4.21 11.85
C LEU A 77 -11.17 3.02 12.02
N LYS A 78 -12.44 3.24 11.67
CA LYS A 78 -13.43 2.16 11.58
C LYS A 78 -13.39 1.49 10.22
N ALA A 79 -13.84 0.24 10.15
CA ALA A 79 -14.10 -0.45 8.91
C ALA A 79 -15.08 0.36 8.03
N TYR A 80 -14.86 0.35 6.72
CA TYR A 80 -15.64 1.16 5.79
C TYR A 80 -15.85 0.40 4.48
N ASN A 81 -16.88 0.76 3.73
CA ASN A 81 -17.09 0.16 2.42
C ASN A 81 -16.14 0.81 1.40
N CYS A 82 -15.51 0.02 0.54
CA CYS A 82 -14.56 0.49 -0.47
C CYS A 82 -15.28 1.33 -1.53
N SER A 83 -15.34 2.65 -1.33
CA SER A 83 -15.77 3.66 -2.29
C SER A 83 -14.78 4.81 -2.33
N VAL A 84 -14.78 5.58 -3.41
CA VAL A 84 -13.86 6.72 -3.60
C VAL A 84 -13.86 7.64 -2.37
N ASP A 85 -15.04 8.11 -1.95
CA ASP A 85 -15.18 9.04 -0.83
C ASP A 85 -14.63 8.46 0.48
N ARG A 86 -14.97 7.20 0.79
CA ARG A 86 -14.54 6.55 2.03
C ARG A 86 -13.04 6.27 2.07
N VAL A 87 -12.46 5.90 0.93
CA VAL A 87 -11.00 5.69 0.84
C VAL A 87 -10.27 7.04 0.94
N VAL A 88 -10.81 8.13 0.38
CA VAL A 88 -10.25 9.47 0.54
C VAL A 88 -10.31 9.92 2.00
N GLU A 89 -11.44 9.72 2.69
CA GLU A 89 -11.58 9.98 4.13
C GLU A 89 -10.56 9.19 4.96
N ALA A 90 -10.43 7.88 4.70
CA ALA A 90 -9.45 7.02 5.35
C ALA A 90 -8.00 7.47 5.08
N SER A 91 -7.69 7.90 3.85
CA SER A 91 -6.39 8.44 3.48
C SER A 91 -6.09 9.73 4.24
N ALA A 92 -7.03 10.67 4.30
CA ALA A 92 -6.86 11.90 5.05
C ALA A 92 -6.63 11.64 6.55
N HIS A 93 -7.42 10.75 7.15
CA HIS A 93 -7.27 10.31 8.53
C HIS A 93 -5.87 9.74 8.80
N CYS A 94 -5.44 8.76 8.00
CA CYS A 94 -4.13 8.15 8.17
C CYS A 94 -3.01 9.19 7.94
N CYS A 95 -3.04 9.96 6.85
CA CYS A 95 -2.04 10.99 6.55
C CYS A 95 -1.86 12.00 7.70
N ALA A 96 -2.94 12.38 8.38
CA ALA A 96 -2.87 13.26 9.56
C ALA A 96 -2.03 12.64 10.69
N HIS A 97 -2.17 11.34 10.97
CA HIS A 97 -1.34 10.63 11.95
C HIS A 97 0.13 10.52 11.50
N PHE A 98 0.37 10.39 10.20
CA PHE A 98 1.72 10.33 9.65
C PHE A 98 2.40 11.69 9.53
N GLY A 99 1.71 12.80 9.87
CA GLY A 99 2.23 14.16 9.74
C GLY A 99 2.49 14.56 8.29
N TYR A 100 1.76 13.94 7.36
CA TYR A 100 1.98 14.06 5.92
C TYR A 100 0.84 14.82 5.25
N SER A 101 1.19 15.80 4.41
CA SER A 101 0.26 16.46 3.50
C SER A 101 0.59 16.03 2.07
N ASN A 102 -0.41 15.46 1.39
CA ASN A 102 -0.30 15.16 -0.03
C ASN A 102 -0.06 16.46 -0.81
N SER A 103 0.95 16.48 -1.69
CA SER A 103 1.21 17.61 -2.60
C SER A 103 0.26 17.63 -3.80
N THR A 104 -0.47 16.55 -4.04
CA THR A 104 -1.44 16.38 -5.14
C THR A 104 -2.73 15.75 -4.61
N PRO A 105 -3.89 15.99 -5.25
CA PRO A 105 -5.13 15.33 -4.88
C PRO A 105 -4.97 13.81 -4.89
N TYR A 106 -5.34 13.16 -3.80
CA TYR A 106 -5.29 11.70 -3.70
C TYR A 106 -6.33 11.07 -4.63
N MET A 107 -5.87 10.13 -5.47
CA MET A 107 -6.73 9.38 -6.39
C MET A 107 -6.76 7.91 -5.93
N PRO A 108 -7.82 7.47 -5.24
CA PRO A 108 -7.94 6.08 -4.81
C PRO A 108 -8.05 5.17 -6.02
N HIS A 109 -7.19 4.14 -6.08
CA HIS A 109 -7.19 3.16 -7.14
C HIS A 109 -6.75 1.80 -6.60
N LEU A 110 -7.19 0.73 -7.28
CA LEU A 110 -6.76 -0.63 -7.06
C LEU A 110 -6.00 -1.10 -8.30
N SER A 111 -4.68 -1.22 -8.18
CA SER A 111 -3.83 -1.64 -9.30
C SER A 111 -4.03 -3.12 -9.61
N LEU A 112 -4.21 -3.45 -10.90
CA LEU A 112 -4.31 -4.84 -11.37
C LEU A 112 -3.03 -5.32 -12.07
N LEU A 113 -2.20 -4.40 -12.55
CA LEU A 113 -0.97 -4.69 -13.29
C LEU A 113 0.02 -3.54 -13.12
N TYR A 114 1.30 -3.87 -12.95
CA TYR A 114 2.41 -2.92 -13.09
C TYR A 114 3.27 -3.33 -14.28
N ALA A 115 3.13 -2.61 -15.38
CA ALA A 115 3.91 -2.83 -16.58
C ALA A 115 4.05 -1.53 -17.38
N ASP A 116 5.22 -1.32 -17.96
CA ASP A 116 5.50 -0.21 -18.87
C ASP A 116 4.97 -0.60 -20.27
N LEU A 117 3.66 -0.40 -20.49
CA LEU A 117 2.98 -0.78 -21.74
C LEU A 117 2.79 0.41 -22.70
N PRO A 118 2.89 0.21 -24.03
CA PRO A 118 2.42 1.18 -25.01
C PRO A 118 0.88 1.32 -24.95
N ASP A 119 0.34 2.42 -25.47
CA ASP A 119 -1.08 2.75 -25.30
C ASP A 119 -2.05 1.73 -25.96
N ASP A 120 -1.64 1.10 -27.07
CA ASP A 120 -2.45 0.05 -27.70
C ASP A 120 -2.50 -1.23 -26.83
N GLU A 121 -1.42 -1.56 -26.12
CA GLU A 121 -1.38 -2.67 -25.18
C GLU A 121 -2.11 -2.36 -23.88
N LYS A 122 -2.09 -1.11 -23.39
CA LYS A 122 -2.93 -0.70 -22.24
C LYS A 122 -4.41 -0.97 -22.50
N LYS A 123 -4.88 -0.66 -23.71
CA LYS A 123 -6.27 -0.94 -24.10
C LYS A 123 -6.58 -2.43 -24.12
N LYS A 124 -5.67 -3.25 -24.69
CA LYS A 124 -5.79 -4.72 -24.67
C LYS A 124 -5.80 -5.29 -23.25
N ALA A 125 -4.98 -4.75 -22.34
CA ALA A 125 -4.96 -5.15 -20.94
C ALA A 125 -6.28 -4.81 -20.23
N GLN A 126 -6.85 -3.63 -20.49
CA GLN A 126 -8.17 -3.26 -19.98
C GLN A 126 -9.28 -4.18 -20.52
N GLU A 127 -9.28 -4.48 -21.81
CA GLU A 127 -10.23 -5.42 -22.42
C GLU A 127 -10.09 -6.82 -21.82
N LYS A 128 -8.86 -7.31 -21.63
CA LYS A 128 -8.58 -8.60 -20.98
C LYS A 128 -9.10 -8.66 -19.56
N ALA A 129 -8.93 -7.59 -18.77
CA ALA A 129 -9.46 -7.53 -17.40
C ALA A 129 -10.99 -7.73 -17.38
N ASN A 130 -11.71 -7.06 -18.29
CA ASN A 130 -13.17 -7.22 -18.42
C ASN A 130 -13.59 -8.60 -18.92
N VAL A 131 -12.76 -9.28 -19.73
CA VAL A 131 -13.03 -10.66 -20.17
C VAL A 131 -12.81 -11.67 -19.02
N LEU A 132 -11.79 -11.42 -18.19
CA LEU A 132 -11.52 -12.25 -17.00
C LEU A 132 -12.60 -12.07 -15.94
N ASP A 133 -13.17 -10.86 -15.85
CA ASP A 133 -14.23 -10.51 -14.93
C ASP A 133 -15.02 -9.29 -15.43
N ASP A 134 -16.21 -9.54 -15.95
CA ASP A 134 -17.09 -8.53 -16.56
C ASP A 134 -17.86 -7.68 -15.53
N SER A 135 -17.69 -7.99 -14.24
CA SER A 135 -18.35 -7.30 -13.13
C SER A 135 -17.37 -6.68 -12.14
N ILE A 136 -16.09 -6.59 -12.51
CA ILE A 136 -15.05 -5.95 -11.69
C ILE A 136 -15.35 -4.46 -11.44
N ASP A 137 -15.99 -3.78 -12.39
CA ASP A 137 -16.41 -2.38 -12.28
C ASP A 137 -17.50 -2.14 -11.21
N LYS A 138 -18.24 -3.18 -10.85
CA LYS A 138 -19.31 -3.17 -9.84
C LYS A 138 -18.85 -3.72 -8.50
N LEU A 139 -17.56 -4.02 -8.36
CA LEU A 139 -17.02 -4.63 -7.16
C LEU A 139 -17.20 -3.68 -5.96
N SER A 140 -17.89 -4.17 -4.93
CA SER A 140 -18.09 -3.45 -3.66
C SER A 140 -17.80 -4.40 -2.52
N PHE A 141 -17.02 -3.94 -1.54
CA PHE A 141 -16.57 -4.77 -0.43
C PHE A 141 -16.15 -3.91 0.76
N PRO A 142 -16.27 -4.45 1.99
CA PRO A 142 -15.76 -3.77 3.17
C PRO A 142 -14.23 -3.83 3.23
N ILE A 143 -13.61 -2.72 3.61
CA ILE A 143 -12.24 -2.67 4.12
C ILE A 143 -12.30 -2.87 5.63
N THR A 144 -11.80 -4.00 6.09
CA THR A 144 -11.71 -4.35 7.52
C THR A 144 -10.27 -4.47 7.99
N ARG A 145 -9.28 -4.31 7.11
CA ARG A 145 -7.87 -4.50 7.42
C ARG A 145 -7.00 -3.46 6.74
N LEU A 146 -6.01 -2.96 7.48
CA LEU A 146 -4.89 -2.22 6.91
C LEU A 146 -3.61 -3.00 7.12
N ALA A 147 -2.73 -3.00 6.12
CA ALA A 147 -1.38 -3.52 6.23
C ALA A 147 -0.36 -2.41 6.09
N PHE A 148 0.70 -2.50 6.88
CA PHE A 148 1.83 -1.59 6.87
C PHE A 148 3.00 -2.26 6.16
N TRP A 149 3.54 -1.59 5.16
CA TRP A 149 4.55 -2.14 4.27
C TRP A 149 5.77 -1.23 4.21
N LYS A 150 6.96 -1.84 4.14
CA LYS A 150 8.17 -1.19 3.65
C LYS A 150 8.17 -1.31 2.13
N THR A 151 8.19 -0.19 1.43
CA THR A 151 7.99 -0.10 -0.02
C THR A 151 9.07 0.76 -0.65
N ASP A 152 10.19 0.15 -1.05
CA ASP A 152 11.18 0.88 -1.85
C ASP A 152 10.60 1.19 -3.22
N THR A 153 10.22 2.46 -3.43
CA THR A 153 9.60 2.90 -4.68
C THR A 153 10.57 2.91 -5.87
N GLY A 154 11.87 2.78 -5.64
CA GLY A 154 12.87 2.59 -6.68
C GLY A 154 12.95 1.15 -7.21
N ASP A 155 12.49 0.17 -6.42
CA ASP A 155 12.52 -1.24 -6.80
C ASP A 155 11.33 -1.61 -7.68
N LYS A 156 11.53 -1.57 -9.00
CA LYS A 156 10.53 -2.01 -9.98
C LYS A 156 10.25 -3.52 -9.97
N THR A 157 11.08 -4.33 -9.30
CA THR A 157 10.86 -5.79 -9.18
C THR A 157 9.92 -6.16 -8.05
N LEU A 158 9.68 -5.22 -7.12
CA LEU A 158 8.90 -5.36 -5.89
C LEU A 158 9.42 -6.44 -4.92
N LYS A 159 10.65 -6.94 -5.11
CA LYS A 159 11.23 -7.99 -4.26
C LYS A 159 11.68 -7.48 -2.89
N SER A 160 11.95 -6.18 -2.80
CA SER A 160 12.29 -5.49 -1.54
C SER A 160 11.07 -5.10 -0.71
N TRP A 161 9.87 -5.24 -1.27
CA TRP A 161 8.64 -4.85 -0.59
C TRP A 161 8.29 -5.89 0.47
N GLU A 162 8.13 -5.42 1.70
CA GLU A 162 7.97 -6.28 2.86
C GLU A 162 6.80 -5.80 3.71
N LYS A 163 5.90 -6.73 4.04
CA LYS A 163 4.83 -6.46 5.00
C LYS A 163 5.40 -6.45 6.41
N VAL A 164 5.30 -5.31 7.08
CA VAL A 164 5.82 -5.09 8.43
C VAL A 164 4.77 -5.45 9.49
N ALA A 165 3.51 -5.03 9.27
CA ALA A 165 2.41 -5.28 10.21
C ALA A 165 1.04 -5.30 9.50
N GLU A 166 0.02 -5.76 10.20
CA GLU A 166 -1.40 -5.65 9.81
C GLU A 166 -2.25 -5.37 11.04
N CYS A 167 -3.34 -4.63 10.85
CA CYS A 167 -4.34 -4.38 11.87
C CYS A 167 -5.74 -4.68 11.32
N ASN A 168 -6.62 -5.19 12.18
CA ASN A 168 -8.05 -5.24 11.91
C ASN A 168 -8.68 -3.93 12.38
N LEU A 169 -9.52 -3.35 11.53
CA LEU A 169 -10.31 -2.16 11.84
C LEU A 169 -11.53 -2.53 12.66
N ILE A 170 -11.94 -1.62 13.55
CA ILE A 170 -13.13 -1.80 14.38
C ILE A 170 -14.37 -1.74 13.47
N PRO A 171 -15.35 -2.66 13.59
CA PRO A 171 -16.58 -2.60 12.80
C PRO A 171 -17.30 -1.25 12.95
N ASN A 172 -17.96 -0.80 11.88
CA ASN A 172 -18.74 0.44 11.91
C ASN A 172 -20.09 0.26 12.58
#